data_AF-A0A0L0EZF2-F1
#
_entry.id   AF-A0A0L0EZF2-F1
#
_cell.length_a   1.000
_cell.length_b   1.000
_cell.length_c   1.000
_cell.angle_alpha   90.00
_cell.angle_beta   90.00
_cell.angle_gamma   90.00
#
_symmetry.space_group_name_H-M   'P 1'
#
loop_
_entity.id
_entity.type
_entity.pdbx_description
1 polymer ?
#
loop_
_entity_poly.entity_id
_entity_poly.type
_entity_poly.pdbx_seq_one_letter_code
_entity_poly.pdbx_strand_id
1 'polypeptide(L)' 'DNVIVGSNCYLGFNSTIDPNISIGDGCWVGVSAELGTPLTVEDNVFVGDLSKV' A
#
# COMPACT_ATOMS: atom_id res chain seq x y z
N ASP A 1 2.05 -16.45 -1.82
CA ASP A 1 2.48 -15.05 -1.75
C ASP A 1 1.44 -14.19 -2.42
N ASN A 2 0.61 -13.51 -1.62
CA ASN A 2 -0.51 -12.70 -2.10
C ASN A 2 -0.39 -11.28 -1.52
N VAL A 3 -0.88 -10.31 -2.28
CA VAL A 3 -1.18 -8.95 -1.79
C VAL A 3 -2.69 -8.82 -1.75
N ILE A 4 -3.23 -8.34 -0.64
CA ILE A 4 -4.66 -8.05 -0.50
C ILE A 4 -4.82 -6.54 -0.56
N VAL A 5 -5.70 -6.06 -1.44
CA VAL A 5 -6.05 -4.64 -1.54
C VAL A 5 -7.55 -4.49 -1.38
N GLY A 6 -7.94 -3.65 -0.42
CA GLY A 6 -9.32 -3.26 -0.18
C GLY A 6 -9.93 -2.46 -1.33
N SER A 7 -11.16 -2.05 -1.11
CA SER A 7 -11.94 -1.27 -2.07
C SER A 7 -11.58 0.21 -2.02
N ASN A 8 -11.76 0.91 -3.14
CA ASN A 8 -11.57 2.37 -3.26
C ASN A 8 -10.15 2.86 -2.91
N CYS A 9 -9.14 2.03 -3.10
CA CYS A 9 -7.75 2.42 -2.91
C CYS A 9 -7.18 3.13 -4.15
N TYR A 10 -6.27 4.07 -3.92
CA TYR A 10 -5.40 4.62 -4.95
C TYR A 10 -4.01 4.01 -4.81
N LEU A 11 -3.48 3.47 -5.90
CA LEU A 11 -2.10 2.99 -5.99
C LEU A 11 -1.35 3.84 -7.01
N GLY A 12 -0.38 4.61 -6.53
CA GLY A 12 0.42 5.51 -7.33
C GLY A 12 1.33 4.77 -8.30
N PHE A 13 1.68 5.45 -9.40
CA PHE A 13 2.62 4.90 -10.38
C PHE A 13 3.94 4.50 -9.73
N ASN A 14 4.51 3.38 -10.17
CA ASN A 14 5.80 2.88 -9.71
C ASN A 14 5.86 2.55 -8.20
N SER A 15 4.71 2.40 -7.52
CA SER A 15 4.70 1.86 -6.16
C SER A 15 5.01 0.35 -6.17
N THR A 16 5.79 -0.11 -5.21
CA THR A 16 6.11 -1.53 -5.01
C THR A 16 5.42 -2.02 -3.73
N ILE A 17 4.77 -3.18 -3.83
CA ILE A 17 4.09 -3.82 -2.69
C ILE A 17 4.64 -5.24 -2.57
N ASP A 18 5.31 -5.53 -1.46
CA ASP A 18 5.92 -6.83 -1.21
C ASP A 18 4.87 -7.93 -0.96
N PRO A 19 5.24 -9.21 -1.10
CA PRO A 19 4.41 -10.34 -0.69
C PRO A 19 3.92 -10.24 0.75
N ASN A 20 2.69 -10.72 0.98
CA ASN A 20 2.06 -10.82 2.31
C ASN A 20 1.74 -9.45 2.96
N ILE A 21 1.55 -8.42 2.14
CA ILE A 21 0.97 -7.14 2.53
C ILE A 21 -0.56 -7.22 2.43
N SER A 22 -1.25 -6.62 3.40
CA SER A 22 -2.70 -6.34 3.33
C SER A 22 -2.96 -4.84 3.41
N ILE A 23 -3.75 -4.30 2.50
CA ILE A 23 -4.17 -2.90 2.44
C ILE A 23 -5.68 -2.83 2.65
N GLY A 24 -6.12 -2.08 3.64
CA GLY A 24 -7.52 -1.82 3.97
C GLY A 24 -8.23 -0.96 2.93
N ASP A 25 -9.48 -0.62 3.19
CA ASP A 25 -10.34 0.16 2.28
C ASP A 25 -9.96 1.66 2.30
N GLY A 26 -10.11 2.32 1.15
CA GLY A 26 -9.95 3.78 1.04
C GLY A 26 -8.51 4.28 1.23
N CYS A 27 -7.51 3.42 1.08
CA CYS A 27 -6.10 3.79 1.27
C CYS A 27 -5.53 4.56 0.08
N TRP A 28 -4.53 5.38 0.34
CA TRP A 28 -3.71 6.04 -0.68
C TRP A 28 -2.27 5.56 -0.58
N VAL A 29 -1.77 4.88 -1.61
CA VAL A 29 -0.36 4.53 -1.75
C VAL A 29 0.27 5.46 -2.76
N GLY A 30 1.20 6.30 -2.30
CA GLY A 30 1.84 7.33 -3.10
C GLY A 30 2.69 6.79 -4.26
N VAL A 31 3.02 7.69 -5.18
CA VAL A 31 3.89 7.41 -6.34
C VAL A 31 5.27 7.01 -5.82
N SER A 32 5.82 5.92 -6.37
CA SER A 32 7.12 5.36 -5.98
C SER A 32 7.23 5.00 -4.48
N ALA A 33 6.11 4.73 -3.80
CA ALA A 33 6.12 4.20 -2.44
C ALA A 33 6.53 2.71 -2.42
N GLU A 34 7.21 2.28 -1.37
CA GLU A 34 7.61 0.88 -1.14
C GLU A 34 6.98 0.40 0.17
N LEU A 35 6.10 -0.60 0.07
CA LEU A 35 5.52 -1.30 1.21
C LEU A 35 6.25 -2.63 1.38
N GLY A 36 7.14 -2.68 2.37
CA GLY A 36 8.02 -3.82 2.62
C GLY A 36 7.75 -4.48 3.97
N THR A 37 8.17 -5.75 4.12
CA THR A 37 7.85 -6.65 5.26
C THR A 37 6.37 -7.02 5.41
N PRO A 38 6.03 -8.12 6.12
CA PRO A 38 4.64 -8.38 6.46
C PRO A 38 4.05 -7.20 7.25
N LEU A 39 3.22 -6.40 6.58
CA LEU A 39 2.61 -5.18 7.08
C LEU A 39 1.12 -5.19 6.72
N THR A 40 0.32 -4.64 7.62
CA THR A 40 -1.09 -4.34 7.37
C THR A 40 -1.26 -2.83 7.36
N VAL A 41 -1.71 -2.28 6.23
CA VAL A 41 -2.15 -0.89 6.07
C VAL A 41 -3.63 -0.87 6.41
N GLU A 42 -4.02 -0.15 7.46
CA GLU A 42 -5.43 -0.06 7.91
C GLU A 42 -6.27 0.86 7.00
N ASP A 43 -7.60 0.83 7.18
CA ASP A 43 -8.52 1.64 6.38
C ASP A 43 -8.22 3.14 6.45
N ASN A 44 -8.37 3.83 5.34
CA ASN A 44 -8.17 5.28 5.19
C ASN A 44 -6.74 5.77 5.51
N VAL A 45 -5.73 4.91 5.39
CA VAL A 45 -4.33 5.28 5.58
C VAL A 45 -3.77 5.98 4.33
N PHE A 46 -2.97 7.01 4.57
CA PHE A 46 -2.19 7.70 3.55
C PHE A 46 -0.71 7.33 3.67
N VAL A 47 -0.20 6.61 2.66
CA VAL A 47 1.23 6.35 2.45
C VAL A 47 1.74 7.37 1.44
N GLY A 48 2.66 8.22 1.87
CA GLY A 48 3.16 9.33 1.05
C GLY A 48 3.96 8.88 -0.17
N ASP A 49 4.11 9.80 -1.13
CA ASP A 49 4.99 9.61 -2.27
C ASP A 49 6.44 9.39 -1.80
N LEU A 50 7.20 8.54 -2.54
CA LEU A 50 8.60 8.22 -2.25
C LEU A 50 8.86 7.67 -0.84
N SER A 51 7.82 7.18 -0.17
CA SER A 51 7.92 6.65 1.19
C SER A 51 8.30 5.18 1.18
N LYS A 52 9.09 4.76 2.16
CA LYS A 52 9.32 3.34 2.46
C LYS A 52 8.76 3.05 3.85
N VAL A 53 7.88 2.07 3.92
CA VAL A 53 7.17 1.66 5.14
C VAL A 53 7.24 0.16 5.32
#